data_AF-A0A2N2LHF1-F1
#
_entry.id   AF-A0A2N2LHF1-F1
#
_cell.length_a   1.000
_cell.length_b   1.000
_cell.length_c   1.000
_cell.angle_alpha   90.00
_cell.angle_beta   90.00
_cell.angle_gamma   90.00
#
_symmetry.space_group_name_H-M   'P 1'
#
loop_
_entity.id
_entity.type
_entity.pdbx_description
1 polymer ?
#
loop_
_entity_poly.entity_id
_entity_poly.type
_entity_poly.pdbx_seq_one_letter_code
_entity_poly.pdbx_strand_id
1 'polypeptide(L)'
;MSKRIVVLSEEVANQIAAGEVVERPASIVKELVENSIDAGARDIRVELEQGGCESIRVVDNGSGIEREDMALVFERHATSKISKL
;
A
#
# COMPACT_ATOMS: atom_id res chain seq x y z
N MET A 1 13.37 29.67 26.88
CA MET A 1 12.43 30.47 26.08
C MET A 1 11.35 29.56 25.51
N SER A 2 10.08 29.86 25.75
CA SER A 2 8.95 29.09 25.22
C SER A 2 8.80 29.38 23.72
N LYS A 3 8.91 28.34 22.87
CA LYS A 3 8.65 28.48 21.43
C LYS A 3 7.15 28.68 21.25
N ARG A 4 6.75 29.76 20.55
CA ARG A 4 5.35 30.00 20.18
C ARG A 4 4.93 29.01 19.10
N ILE A 5 3.67 28.59 19.12
CA ILE A 5 3.07 27.76 18.07
C ILE A 5 3.15 28.54 16.75
N VAL A 6 3.67 27.88 15.70
CA VAL A 6 3.83 28.43 14.36
C VAL A 6 3.33 27.43 13.34
N VAL A 7 2.65 27.91 12.31
CA VAL A 7 2.25 27.09 11.16
C VAL A 7 3.51 26.79 10.34
N LEU A 8 3.70 25.51 9.99
CA LEU A 8 4.82 25.08 9.17
C LEU A 8 4.64 25.56 7.73
N SER A 9 5.75 25.78 7.03
CA SER A 9 5.70 25.93 5.57
C SER A 9 5.26 24.61 4.93
N GLU A 10 4.64 24.70 3.76
CA GLU A 10 4.17 23.54 3.00
C GLU A 10 5.31 22.54 2.74
N GLU A 11 6.51 23.02 2.42
CA GLU A 11 7.70 22.18 2.23
C GLU A 11 8.07 21.39 3.49
N VAL A 12 8.06 22.03 4.66
CA VAL A 12 8.41 21.36 5.94
C VAL A 12 7.30 20.41 6.38
N ALA A 13 6.03 20.79 6.19
CA ALA A 13 4.89 19.91 6.43
C ALA A 13 4.96 18.67 5.54
N ASN A 14 5.28 18.85 4.25
CA ASN A 14 5.45 17.75 3.29
C ASN A 14 6.68 16.89 3.60
N GLN A 15 7.79 17.46 4.09
CA GLN A 15 8.96 16.69 4.52
C GLN A 15 8.69 15.87 5.79
N ILE A 16 7.90 16.40 6.72
CA ILE A 16 7.46 15.65 7.92
C ILE A 16 6.47 14.56 7.52
N ALA A 17 5.50 14.88 6.65
CA ALA A 17 4.59 13.90 6.09
C ALA A 17 5.34 12.82 5.30
N ALA A 18 6.42 13.16 4.59
CA ALA A 18 7.32 12.18 4.00
C ALA A 18 8.02 11.34 5.10
N GLY A 19 8.46 11.90 6.22
CA GLY A 19 9.02 11.11 7.32
C GLY A 19 8.07 10.06 7.92
N GLU A 20 6.75 10.33 7.93
CA GLU A 20 5.71 9.47 8.52
C GLU A 20 4.95 8.62 7.48
N VAL A 21 4.91 9.08 6.24
CA VAL A 21 4.19 8.54 5.05
C VAL A 21 5.16 8.36 3.87
N VAL A 22 6.44 8.09 4.12
CA VAL A 22 7.31 7.52 3.09
C VAL A 22 6.96 6.05 3.02
N GLU A 23 6.30 5.68 1.93
CA GLU A 23 6.04 4.31 1.51
C GLU A 23 7.36 3.54 1.51
N ARG A 24 7.67 2.90 2.64
CA ARG A 24 8.80 1.97 2.68
C ARG A 24 8.43 0.80 1.78
N PRO A 25 9.34 0.28 0.95
CA PRO A 25 9.09 -0.92 0.14
C PRO A 25 8.45 -2.06 0.94
N ALA A 26 8.84 -2.20 2.21
CA ALA A 26 8.25 -3.16 3.15
C ALA A 26 6.73 -2.97 3.36
N SER A 27 6.22 -1.72 3.42
CA SER A 27 4.78 -1.45 3.56
C SER A 27 4.01 -1.88 2.31
N ILE A 28 4.57 -1.63 1.11
CA ILE A 28 3.96 -2.06 -0.15
C ILE A 28 3.90 -3.59 -0.20
N VAL A 29 5.01 -4.27 0.14
CA VAL A 29 5.05 -5.73 0.23
C VAL A 29 4.02 -6.24 1.23
N LYS A 30 3.90 -5.61 2.41
CA LYS A 30 2.93 -6.00 3.43
C LYS A 30 1.50 -5.98 2.90
N GLU A 31 1.08 -4.87 2.29
CA GLU A 31 -0.29 -4.72 1.75
C GLU A 31 -0.58 -5.71 0.61
N LEU A 32 0.37 -5.92 -0.30
CA LEU A 32 0.20 -6.87 -1.40
C LEU A 32 0.09 -8.31 -0.90
N VAL A 33 0.93 -8.70 0.06
CA VAL A 33 0.88 -10.04 0.67
C VAL A 33 -0.41 -10.25 1.47
N GLU A 34 -0.87 -9.25 2.22
CA GLU A 34 -2.16 -9.31 2.92
C GLU A 34 -3.32 -9.52 1.92
N ASN A 35 -3.31 -8.83 0.77
CA ASN A 35 -4.30 -9.06 -0.28
C ASN A 35 -4.24 -10.48 -0.88
N SER A 36 -3.04 -11.03 -1.11
CA SER A 36 -2.90 -12.42 -1.56
C SER A 36 -3.43 -13.42 -0.54
N ILE A 37 -3.21 -13.18 0.76
CA ILE A 37 -3.75 -14.02 1.84
C ILE A 37 -5.27 -13.93 1.89
N ASP A 38 -5.84 -12.73 1.77
CA ASP A 38 -7.29 -12.54 1.75
C ASP A 38 -7.93 -13.23 0.53
N ALA A 39 -7.22 -13.32 -0.59
CA ALA A 39 -7.61 -14.11 -1.76
C ALA A 39 -7.44 -15.63 -1.59
N GLY A 40 -7.01 -16.09 -0.41
CA GLY A 40 -6.86 -17.50 -0.07
C GLY A 40 -5.62 -18.18 -0.69
N ALA A 41 -4.61 -17.41 -1.10
CA ALA A 41 -3.39 -17.95 -1.66
C ALA A 41 -2.65 -18.88 -0.67
N ARG A 42 -2.04 -19.94 -1.20
CA ARG A 42 -1.19 -20.88 -0.44
C ARG A 42 0.28 -20.80 -0.84
N ASP A 43 0.55 -20.24 -2.01
CA ASP A 43 1.87 -19.96 -2.53
C ASP A 43 1.90 -18.47 -2.90
N ILE A 44 2.83 -17.74 -2.31
CA ILE A 44 3.04 -16.32 -2.55
C ILE A 44 4.55 -16.13 -2.74
N ARG A 45 4.94 -15.64 -3.92
CA ARG A 45 6.33 -15.32 -4.25
C ARG A 45 6.50 -13.81 -4.28
N VAL A 46 7.51 -13.34 -3.56
CA VAL A 46 7.91 -11.92 -3.52
C VAL A 46 9.29 -11.80 -4.16
N GLU A 47 9.38 -10.97 -5.19
CA GLU A 47 10.61 -10.64 -5.93
C GLU A 47 10.87 -9.14 -5.78
N LEU A 48 12.09 -8.76 -5.41
CA LEU A 48 12.50 -7.39 -5.15
C LEU A 48 13.78 -7.06 -5.93
N GLU A 49 13.80 -5.90 -6.57
CA GLU A 49 15.02 -5.33 -7.16
C GLU A 49 15.43 -4.07 -6.38
N GLN A 50 16.73 -3.93 -6.09
CA GLN A 50 17.29 -2.82 -5.30
C GLN A 50 16.56 -2.59 -3.96
N GLY A 51 16.23 -3.66 -3.25
CA GLY A 51 15.49 -3.58 -1.97
C GLY A 51 14.03 -3.13 -2.12
N GLY A 52 13.48 -3.20 -3.34
CA GLY A 52 12.12 -2.77 -3.67
C GLY A 52 12.02 -1.30 -4.09
N CYS A 53 13.16 -0.59 -4.19
CA CYS A 53 13.19 0.77 -4.71
C CYS A 53 13.07 0.83 -6.24
N GLU A 54 13.52 -0.22 -6.94
CA GLU A 54 13.42 -0.32 -8.40
C GLU A 54 12.15 -1.07 -8.81
N SER A 55 11.92 -2.26 -8.26
CA SER A 55 10.71 -3.03 -8.52
C SER A 55 10.29 -3.91 -7.34
N ILE A 56 8.97 -4.09 -7.23
CA ILE A 56 8.32 -5.02 -6.31
C ILE A 56 7.35 -5.85 -7.13
N ARG A 57 7.53 -7.18 -7.11
CA ARG A 57 6.64 -8.13 -7.77
C ARG A 57 6.15 -9.15 -6.75
N VAL A 58 4.84 -9.24 -6.59
CA VAL A 58 4.16 -10.26 -5.78
C VAL A 58 3.32 -11.11 -6.72
N VAL A 59 3.55 -12.42 -6.68
CA VAL A 59 2.82 -13.42 -7.48
C VAL A 59 2.20 -14.42 -6.53
N ASP A 60 0.90 -14.60 -6.63
CA ASP A 60 0.16 -15.56 -5.81
C ASP A 60 -0.69 -16.51 -6.65
N ASN A 61 -1.22 -17.53 -5.99
CA ASN A 61 -2.17 -18.49 -6.55
C ASN A 61 -3.55 -18.42 -5.90
N GLY A 62 -3.95 -17.23 -5.45
CA GLY A 62 -5.27 -16.97 -4.86
C GLY A 62 -6.39 -17.02 -5.89
N SER A 63 -7.58 -16.59 -5.46
CA SER A 63 -8.79 -16.56 -6.30
C SER A 63 -8.70 -15.62 -7.50
N GLY A 64 -7.72 -14.71 -7.53
CA GLY A 64 -7.61 -13.68 -8.54
C GLY A 64 -8.71 -12.63 -8.45
N ILE A 65 -8.84 -11.86 -9.53
CA ILE A 65 -9.83 -10.78 -9.68
C ILE A 65 -10.60 -11.05 -10.97
N GLU A 66 -11.93 -11.02 -10.88
CA GLU A 66 -12.80 -11.18 -12.06
C GLU A 66 -12.59 -10.02 -13.05
N ARG A 67 -12.73 -10.31 -14.34
CA ARG A 67 -12.41 -9.34 -15.40
C ARG A 67 -13.30 -8.10 -15.31
N GLU A 68 -14.55 -8.27 -14.91
CA GLU A 68 -15.55 -7.22 -14.78
C GLU A 68 -15.21 -6.24 -13.65
N ASP A 69 -14.50 -6.71 -12.62
CA ASP A 69 -14.13 -5.90 -11.45
C ASP A 69 -12.81 -5.13 -11.65
N MET A 70 -12.07 -5.38 -12.74
CA MET A 70 -10.76 -4.76 -13.01
C MET A 70 -10.80 -3.23 -13.01
N ALA A 71 -11.91 -2.62 -13.43
CA ALA A 71 -12.08 -1.18 -13.40
C ALA A 71 -12.19 -0.62 -11.96
N LEU A 72 -12.68 -1.43 -11.01
CA LEU A 72 -12.93 -1.03 -9.63
C LEU A 72 -11.71 -1.21 -8.72
N VAL A 73 -10.76 -2.10 -9.07
CA VAL A 73 -9.60 -2.44 -8.23
C VAL A 73 -8.75 -1.21 -7.87
N PHE A 74 -8.69 -0.23 -8.77
CA PHE A 74 -7.90 1.00 -8.58
C PHE A 74 -8.71 2.17 -8.05
N GLU A 75 -10.03 2.01 -7.90
CA GLU A 75 -10.91 3.06 -7.41
C GLU A 75 -10.81 3.21 -5.91
N ARG A 76 -10.85 4.47 -5.44
CA ARG A 76 -10.85 4.74 -4.00
C ARG A 76 -12.18 4.29 -3.42
N HIS A 77 -12.12 3.70 -2.23
CA HIS A 77 -13.30 3.22 -1.49
C HIS A 77 -14.06 2.05 -2.14
N ALA A 78 -13.43 1.32 -3.06
CA ALA A 78 -13.94 0.06 -3.58
C ALA A 78 -13.29 -1.13 -2.84
N THR A 79 -14.08 -2.11 -2.39
CA THR A 79 -13.57 -3.32 -1.73
C THR A 79 -14.57 -4.48 -1.79
N SER A 80 -14.06 -5.71 -1.86
CA SER A 80 -14.86 -6.94 -1.73
C SER A 80 -14.95 -7.46 -0.28
N LYS A 81 -14.23 -6.84 0.66
CA LYS A 81 -14.02 -7.39 2.01
C LYS A 81 -15.12 -7.02 3.01
N ILE A 82 -15.74 -5.84 2.85
CA ILE A 82 -16.78 -5.32 3.75
C ILE A 82 -17.91 -4.67 2.96
N SER A 83 -19.15 -4.78 3.46
CA SER A 83 -20.33 -4.16 2.84
C SER A 83 -21.17 -3.33 3.80
N LYS A 84 -20.95 -3.47 5.12
CA LYS A 84 -21.61 -2.74 6.21
C LYS A 84 -20.64 -2.63 7.39
N LEU A 85 -20.81 -1.59 8.21
CA LEU A 85 -20.09 -1.39 9.48
C LEU A 85 -20.74 -2.18 10.62
#